data_AF-A0A2S6T5Y6-F1
#
_entry.id   AF-A0A2S6T5Y6-F1
#
_cell.length_a   1.000
_cell.length_b   1.000
_cell.length_c   1.000
_cell.angle_alpha   90.00
_cell.angle_beta   90.00
_cell.angle_gamma   90.00
#
_symmetry.space_group_name_H-M   'P 1'
#
loop_
_entity.id
_entity.type
_entity.pdbx_description
1 polymer ?
#
loop_
_entity_poly.entity_id
_entity_poly.type
_entity_poly.pdbx_seq_one_letter_code
_entity_poly.pdbx_strand_id
1 'polypeptide(L)' 'EINLRTFYRGNHTLVGVSNMDHDHIVSGGILENLREGFENGTYKPYPIRSDKIFGLDEVREAYNLVLQDVTRDRVVINPQ' A
#
# COMPACT_ATOMS: atom_id res chain seq x y z
N GLU A 1 -20.37 6.63 -5.69
CA GLU A 1 -20.53 8.06 -6.02
C GLU A 1 -20.66 8.87 -4.73
N ILE A 2 -20.06 10.05 -4.64
CA ILE A 2 -20.10 10.89 -3.42
C ILE A 2 -21.39 11.72 -3.42
N ASN A 3 -22.15 11.68 -2.32
CA ASN A 3 -23.30 12.56 -2.14
C ASN A 3 -22.85 13.96 -1.70
N LEU A 4 -22.92 14.92 -2.62
CA LEU A 4 -22.46 16.30 -2.37
C LEU A 4 -23.24 17.00 -1.25
N ARG A 5 -24.55 16.75 -1.11
CA ARG A 5 -25.36 17.36 -0.05
C ARG A 5 -24.88 16.90 1.34
N THR A 6 -24.62 15.61 1.50
CA THR A 6 -24.08 15.06 2.76
C THR A 6 -22.67 15.58 3.02
N PHE A 7 -21.83 15.64 1.98
CA PHE A 7 -20.46 16.14 2.09
C PHE A 7 -20.41 17.58 2.63
N TYR A 8 -21.12 18.50 1.98
CA TYR A 8 -21.12 19.91 2.39
C TYR A 8 -21.85 20.15 3.71
N ARG A 9 -23.00 19.51 3.96
CA ARG A 9 -23.74 19.72 5.21
C ARG A 9 -23.08 19.06 6.42
N GLY A 10 -22.36 17.97 6.20
CA GLY A 10 -21.58 17.28 7.23
C GLY A 10 -20.21 17.90 7.48
N ASN A 11 -19.85 19.00 6.79
CA ASN A 11 -18.53 19.62 6.83
C ASN A 11 -17.40 18.59 6.62
N HIS A 12 -17.61 17.64 5.71
CA HIS A 12 -16.61 16.63 5.40
C HIS A 12 -15.44 17.25 4.63
N THR A 13 -14.23 16.73 4.86
CA THR A 13 -13.01 17.13 4.16
C THR A 13 -12.50 15.95 3.35
N LEU A 14 -12.13 16.19 2.10
CA LEU A 14 -11.47 15.21 1.25
C LEU A 14 -9.97 15.51 1.25
N VAL A 15 -9.17 14.59 1.80
CA VAL A 15 -7.72 14.72 1.88
C VAL A 15 -7.11 13.85 0.79
N GLY A 16 -6.43 14.48 -0.16
CA GLY A 16 -5.61 13.77 -1.15
C GLY A 16 -4.34 13.24 -0.49
N VAL A 17 -4.07 11.95 -0.66
CA VAL A 17 -2.83 11.32 -0.17
C VAL A 17 -2.01 10.91 -1.39
N SER A 18 -0.80 11.45 -1.51
CA SER A 18 0.16 11.13 -2.57
C SER A 18 1.47 10.69 -1.93
N ASN A 19 2.00 9.56 -2.37
CA ASN A 19 3.33 9.09 -1.98
C ASN A 19 4.40 9.40 -3.04
N MET A 20 4.00 9.98 -4.19
CA MET A 20 4.90 10.34 -5.28
C MET A 20 5.54 11.73 -5.12
N ASP A 21 4.91 12.61 -4.33
CA ASP A 21 5.36 14.01 -4.17
C ASP A 21 6.44 14.18 -3.08
N HIS A 22 6.76 13.11 -2.35
CA HIS A 22 7.79 13.13 -1.32
C HIS A 22 9.16 12.78 -1.92
N ASP A 23 10.19 13.53 -1.53
CA ASP A 23 11.57 13.12 -1.79
C ASP A 23 12.01 11.99 -0.85
N HIS A 24 13.24 11.51 -1.06
CA HIS A 24 13.82 10.43 -0.26
C HIS A 24 14.08 10.83 1.20
N ILE A 25 14.30 12.11 1.51
CA ILE A 25 14.52 12.60 2.87
C ILE A 25 13.21 12.54 3.66
N VAL A 26 12.13 13.09 3.09
CA VAL A 26 10.79 13.06 3.69
C VAL A 26 10.32 11.62 3.86
N SER A 27 10.48 10.79 2.82
CA SER A 27 10.10 9.38 2.85
C SER A 27 10.87 8.60 3.92
N GLY A 28 12.19 8.83 4.04
CA GLY A 28 13.02 8.23 5.09
C GLY A 28 12.57 8.63 6.50
N GLY A 29 12.24 9.91 6.72
CA GLY A 29 11.72 10.39 8.00
C GLY A 29 10.40 9.74 8.39
N ILE A 30 9.49 9.54 7.44
CA ILE A 30 8.23 8.81 7.68
C ILE A 30 8.52 7.36 8.09
N LEU A 31 9.42 6.67 7.39
CA LEU A 31 9.78 5.28 7.72
C LEU A 31 10.43 5.18 9.10
N GLU A 32 11.30 6.13 9.47
CA GLU A 32 11.92 6.17 10.79
C GLU A 32 10.89 6.37 11.90
N ASN A 33 9.93 7.28 11.70
CA ASN A 33 8.84 7.49 12.65
C ASN A 33 7.94 6.25 12.83
N LEU A 34 7.85 5.39 11.82
CA LEU A 34 7.06 4.14 11.87
C LEU A 34 7.80 2.98 12.54
N ARG A 35 9.15 3.05 12.64
CA ARG A 35 10.01 1.96 13.10
C ARG A 35 9.56 1.39 14.43
N GLU A 36 9.48 2.24 15.46
CA GLU A 36 9.19 1.81 16.83
C GLU A 36 7.87 1.03 16.90
N GLY A 37 6.84 1.50 16.20
CA GLY A 37 5.54 0.82 16.16
C GLY A 37 5.59 -0.56 15.52
N PHE A 38 6.46 -0.79 14.53
CA PHE A 38 6.67 -2.14 14.00
C PHE A 38 7.50 -3.02 14.94
N GLU A 39 8.56 -2.47 15.54
CA GLU A 39 9.46 -3.21 16.44
C GLU A 39 8.76 -3.65 17.72
N ASN A 40 7.86 -2.82 18.27
CA ASN A 40 7.07 -3.15 19.46
C ASN A 40 5.77 -3.91 19.14
N GLY A 41 5.49 -4.17 17.86
CA GLY A 41 4.33 -4.94 17.40
C GLY A 41 2.99 -4.19 17.42
N THR A 42 2.99 -2.88 17.69
CA THR A 42 1.78 -2.03 17.58
C THR A 42 1.27 -2.00 16.14
N TYR A 43 2.18 -1.88 15.18
CA TYR A 43 1.90 -1.94 13.75
C TYR A 43 2.09 -3.36 13.25
N LYS A 44 1.06 -3.87 12.58
CA LYS A 44 1.07 -5.19 11.96
C LYS A 44 1.24 -5.03 10.46
N PRO A 45 2.31 -5.55 9.86
CA PRO A 45 2.43 -5.54 8.41
C PRO A 45 1.31 -6.39 7.80
N TYR A 46 0.87 -6.02 6.60
CA TYR A 46 -0.02 -6.87 5.83
C TYR A 46 0.66 -8.23 5.58
N PRO A 47 -0.07 -9.35 5.75
CA PRO A 47 0.52 -10.67 5.53
C PRO A 47 0.92 -10.82 4.06
N ILE A 48 2.12 -11.37 3.83
CA ILE A 48 2.54 -11.85 2.52
C ILE A 48 2.23 -13.33 2.50
N ARG A 49 1.31 -13.74 1.64
CA ARG A 49 0.97 -15.15 1.50
C ARG A 49 2.03 -15.84 0.64
N SER A 50 2.39 -17.07 1.00
CA SER A 50 3.38 -17.84 0.26
C SER A 50 2.97 -18.12 -1.19
N ASP A 51 1.66 -18.23 -1.46
CA ASP A 51 1.09 -18.39 -2.81
C ASP A 51 1.01 -17.07 -3.62
N LYS A 52 1.62 -15.99 -3.10
CA LYS A 52 1.70 -14.67 -3.75
C LYS A 52 3.14 -14.16 -3.88
N ILE A 53 4.10 -15.07 -3.78
CA ILE A 53 5.52 -14.81 -4.02
C ILE A 53 5.86 -15.48 -5.35
N PHE A 54 6.35 -14.70 -6.30
CA PHE A 54 6.61 -15.11 -7.68
C PHE A 54 8.09 -14.92 -8.03
N GLY A 55 8.62 -15.82 -8.85
CA GLY A 55 9.95 -15.69 -9.43
C GLY A 55 10.03 -14.60 -10.51
N LEU A 56 11.24 -14.33 -11.01
CA LEU A 56 11.43 -13.40 -12.14
C LEU A 56 10.81 -13.90 -13.44
N ASP A 57 10.77 -15.22 -13.65
CA ASP A 57 10.13 -15.89 -14.77
C ASP A 57 8.60 -15.78 -14.75
N GLU A 58 8.01 -15.54 -13.57
CA GLU A 58 6.58 -15.43 -13.35
C GLU A 58 6.08 -13.97 -13.27
N VAL A 59 6.94 -12.97 -13.49
CA VAL A 59 6.63 -11.54 -13.33
C VAL A 59 5.38 -11.12 -14.09
N ARG A 60 5.18 -11.62 -15.31
CA ARG A 60 4.00 -11.28 -16.12
C ARG A 60 2.70 -11.73 -15.44
N GLU A 61 2.70 -12.93 -14.87
CA GLU A 61 1.53 -13.46 -14.15
C GLU A 61 1.24 -12.62 -12.91
N ALA A 62 2.27 -12.39 -12.10
CA ALA A 62 2.18 -11.58 -10.89
C ALA A 62 1.62 -10.18 -11.15
N TYR A 63 2.08 -9.50 -12.21
CA TYR A 63 1.56 -8.19 -12.61
C TYR A 63 0.10 -8.25 -13.05
N ASN A 64 -0.28 -9.27 -13.82
CA ASN A 64 -1.66 -9.42 -14.29
C ASN A 64 -2.64 -9.59 -13.12
N LEU A 65 -2.26 -10.31 -12.05
CA LEU A 65 -3.10 -10.46 -10.86
C LEU A 65 -3.48 -9.12 -10.24
N VAL A 66 -2.55 -8.16 -10.20
CA VAL A 66 -2.78 -6.82 -9.66
C VAL A 66 -3.57 -5.95 -10.65
N LEU A 67 -3.14 -5.92 -11.92
CA LEU A 67 -3.76 -5.07 -12.95
C LEU A 67 -5.22 -5.44 -13.24
N GLN A 68 -5.58 -6.72 -13.08
CA GLN A 68 -6.93 -7.23 -13.32
C GLN A 68 -7.80 -7.27 -12.05
N ASP A 69 -7.32 -6.72 -10.93
CA ASP A 69 -8.01 -6.72 -9.62
C ASP A 69 -8.42 -8.14 -9.16
N VAL A 70 -7.60 -9.14 -9.48
CA VAL A 70 -7.87 -10.56 -9.15
C VAL A 70 -7.50 -10.89 -7.71
N THR A 71 -6.60 -10.12 -7.11
CA THR A 71 -6.16 -10.31 -5.72
C THR A 71 -6.06 -9.00 -4.96
N ARG A 72 -6.39 -9.08 -3.66
CA ARG A 72 -6.17 -8.01 -2.68
C ARG A 72 -4.94 -8.27 -1.81
N ASP A 73 -4.29 -9.42 -1.99
CA ASP A 73 -3.09 -9.80 -1.24
C ASP A 73 -1.87 -9.05 -1.77
N ARG A 74 -0.85 -8.91 -0.91
CA ARG A 74 0.44 -8.35 -1.34
C ARG A 74 1.16 -9.34 -2.25
N VAL A 75 1.28 -8.98 -3.53
CA VAL A 75 2.08 -9.72 -4.52
C VAL A 75 3.54 -9.28 -4.42
N VAL A 76 4.45 -10.26 -4.36
CA VAL A 76 5.90 -10.03 -4.24
C VAL A 76 6.63 -10.72 -5.38
N ILE A 77 7.54 -9.99 -6.04
CA ILE A 77 8.53 -10.57 -6.94
C ILE A 77 9.79 -10.85 -6.13
N ASN A 78 10.19 -12.12 -6.03
CA ASN A 78 11.42 -12.54 -5.41
C ASN A 78 12.42 -12.97 -6.49
N PRO A 79 13.50 -12.21 -6.73
CA PRO A 79 14.46 -12.51 -7.79
C PRO A 79 15.57 -13.51 -7.41
N GLN A 80 15.57 -14.01 -6.18
CA GLN A 80 16.55 -14.99 -5.68
C GLN A 80 16.30 -16.39 -6.23
#